data_AF-A0A967MS71-F1
#
_entry.id   AF-A0A967MS71-F1
#
_cell.length_a   1.000
_cell.length_b   1.000
_cell.length_c   1.000
_cell.angle_alpha   90.00
_cell.angle_beta   90.00
_cell.angle_gamma   90.00
#
_symmetry.space_group_name_H-M   'P 1'
#
loop_
_entity.id
_entity.type
_entity.pdbx_description
1 polymer ?
#
loop_
_entity_poly.entity_id
_entity_poly.type
_entity_poly.pdbx_seq_one_letter_code
_entity_poly.pdbx_strand_id
1 'polypeptide(L)'
;MQAPDTRYHNLIHQARMVIPRLEKLTPDSSFAHQASGCRRNLLRIVDQFDRSPAGTDWSLEAPKLEHALEFSYQILEKAAKEMPADDEGMI
;
A
#
# COMPACT_ATOMS: atom_id res chain seq x y z
N MET A 1 -19.24 22.62 -10.74
CA MET A 1 -18.07 21.74 -10.89
C MET A 1 -17.78 21.16 -9.52
N GLN A 2 -18.06 19.89 -9.31
CA GLN A 2 -17.77 19.19 -8.05
C GLN A 2 -16.25 19.03 -7.98
N ALA A 3 -15.62 19.47 -6.89
CA ALA A 3 -14.18 19.32 -6.74
C ALA A 3 -13.82 17.83 -6.88
N PRO A 4 -12.78 17.46 -7.64
CA PRO A 4 -12.35 16.07 -7.72
C PRO A 4 -12.17 15.56 -6.29
N ASP A 5 -12.73 14.38 -5.99
CA ASP A 5 -12.71 13.80 -4.65
C ASP A 5 -11.26 13.73 -4.15
N THR A 6 -10.89 14.73 -3.36
CA THR A 6 -9.50 15.02 -3.00
C THR A 6 -8.98 13.92 -2.07
N ARG A 7 -9.88 13.28 -1.34
CA ARG A 7 -9.57 12.14 -0.47
C ARG A 7 -9.08 10.96 -1.31
N TYR A 8 -9.82 10.57 -2.35
CA TYR A 8 -9.41 9.42 -3.17
C TYR A 8 -8.07 9.66 -3.87
N HIS A 9 -7.83 10.87 -4.37
CA HIS A 9 -6.54 11.24 -4.97
C HIS A 9 -5.38 11.13 -3.97
N ASN A 10 -5.58 11.56 -2.72
CA ASN A 10 -4.58 11.40 -1.66
C ASN A 10 -4.31 9.93 -1.32
N LEU A 11 -5.34 9.09 -1.31
CA LEU A 11 -5.19 7.65 -1.07
C LEU A 11 -4.42 6.97 -2.22
N ILE A 12 -4.69 7.34 -3.48
CA ILE A 12 -3.94 6.85 -4.63
C ILE A 12 -2.47 7.26 -4.56
N HIS A 13 -2.19 8.50 -4.14
CA HIS A 13 -0.82 8.96 -3.92
C HIS A 13 -0.11 8.11 -2.86
N GLN A 14 -0.77 7.81 -1.74
CA GLN A 14 -0.24 6.91 -0.71
C GLN A 14 0.00 5.50 -1.25
N ALA A 15 -0.92 4.94 -2.04
CA ALA A 15 -0.77 3.61 -2.63
C ALA A 15 0.49 3.53 -3.50
N ARG A 16 0.74 4.55 -4.34
CA ARG A 16 1.97 4.65 -5.14
C ARG A 16 3.24 4.69 -4.31
N MET A 17 3.17 5.18 -3.08
CA MET A 17 4.30 5.20 -2.14
C MET A 17 4.48 3.89 -1.38
N VAL A 18 3.39 3.18 -1.08
CA VAL A 18 3.42 1.92 -0.33
C VAL A 18 3.83 0.74 -1.22
N ILE A 19 3.35 0.68 -2.48
CA ILE A 19 3.67 -0.40 -3.43
C ILE A 19 5.17 -0.72 -3.52
N PRO A 20 6.09 0.25 -3.76
CA PRO A 20 7.52 -0.04 -3.87
C PRO A 20 8.16 -0.45 -2.53
N ARG A 21 7.52 -0.15 -1.39
CA ARG A 21 7.97 -0.62 -0.08
C ARG A 21 7.60 -2.09 0.13
N LEU A 22 6.38 -2.47 -0.26
CA LEU A 22 5.96 -3.88 -0.26
C LEU A 22 6.80 -4.73 -1.22
N GLU A 23 7.24 -4.18 -2.35
CA GLU A 23 8.16 -4.83 -3.30
C GLU A 23 9.53 -5.16 -2.71
N LYS A 24 10.00 -4.37 -1.74
CA LYS A 24 11.30 -4.54 -1.10
C LYS A 24 11.29 -5.57 0.02
N LEU A 25 10.12 -6.06 0.43
CA LEU A 25 10.05 -7.15 1.40
C LEU A 25 10.61 -8.42 0.74
N THR A 26 11.71 -8.92 1.30
CA THR A 26 12.42 -10.09 0.77
C THR A 26 11.54 -11.34 0.84
N PRO A 27 11.75 -12.33 -0.06
CA PRO A 27 11.04 -13.61 -0.01
C PRO A 27 11.15 -14.33 1.34
N ASP A 28 12.20 -14.04 2.10
CA ASP A 28 12.49 -14.65 3.40
C ASP A 28 11.74 -14.00 4.57
N SER A 29 11.02 -12.88 4.36
CA SER A 29 10.12 -12.34 5.39
C SER A 29 8.89 -13.23 5.55
N SER A 30 8.47 -13.46 6.79
CA SER A 30 7.22 -14.18 7.09
C SER A 30 6.00 -13.50 6.46
N PHE A 31 6.12 -12.22 6.09
CA PHE A 31 5.07 -11.40 5.52
C PHE A 31 5.11 -11.31 3.98
N ALA A 32 6.06 -11.97 3.30
CA ALA A 32 6.24 -11.87 1.85
C ALA A 32 4.98 -12.23 1.04
N HIS A 33 4.26 -13.28 1.46
CA HIS A 33 3.03 -13.69 0.80
C HIS A 33 1.92 -12.63 0.94
N GLN A 34 1.74 -12.09 2.15
CA GLN A 34 0.75 -11.06 2.42
C GLN A 34 1.08 -9.77 1.66
N ALA A 35 2.35 -9.37 1.66
CA ALA A 35 2.85 -8.21 0.93
C ALA A 35 2.57 -8.32 -0.57
N SER A 36 2.81 -9.50 -1.17
CA SER A 36 2.53 -9.76 -2.60
C SER A 36 1.04 -9.61 -2.92
N GLY A 37 0.16 -10.13 -2.06
CA GLY A 37 -1.29 -9.98 -2.19
C GLY A 37 -1.73 -8.52 -2.13
N CYS A 38 -1.29 -7.79 -1.12
CA CYS A 38 -1.56 -6.37 -0.95
C CYS A 38 -1.06 -5.53 -2.12
N ARG A 39 0.18 -5.76 -2.54
CA ARG A 39 0.80 -5.09 -3.68
C ARG A 39 -0.02 -5.28 -4.94
N ARG A 40 -0.41 -6.51 -5.27
CA ARG A 40 -1.24 -6.80 -6.45
C ARG A 40 -2.59 -6.09 -6.37
N ASN A 41 -3.19 -6.03 -5.19
CA ASN A 41 -4.46 -5.32 -5.00
C ASN A 41 -4.31 -3.81 -5.22
N LEU A 42 -3.31 -3.18 -4.59
CA LEU A 42 -3.05 -1.75 -4.75
C LEU A 42 -2.70 -1.37 -6.19
N LEU A 43 -1.88 -2.18 -6.88
CA LEU A 43 -1.55 -1.97 -8.29
C LEU A 43 -2.80 -1.97 -9.18
N ARG A 44 -3.74 -2.89 -8.94
CA ARG A 44 -5.00 -2.96 -9.69
C ARG A 44 -5.82 -1.69 -9.48
N ILE A 45 -5.92 -1.20 -8.25
CA ILE A 45 -6.69 0.01 -7.93
C ILE A 45 -6.06 1.25 -8.58
N VAL A 46 -4.72 1.38 -8.51
CA VAL A 46 -3.99 2.48 -9.16
C VAL A 46 -4.16 2.45 -10.68
N ASP A 47 -4.04 1.28 -11.32
CA ASP A 47 -4.25 1.13 -12.77
C ASP A 47 -5.70 1.47 -13.17
N GLN A 48 -6.69 1.08 -12.35
CA GLN A 48 -8.09 1.45 -12.58
C GLN A 48 -8.30 2.97 -12.48
N PHE A 49 -7.71 3.61 -11.47
CA PHE A 49 -7.73 5.06 -11.32
C PHE A 49 -7.12 5.79 -12.52
N ASP A 50 -5.95 5.34 -12.98
CA ASP A 50 -5.23 5.96 -14.08
C ASP A 50 -5.94 5.83 -15.43
N ARG A 51 -6.78 4.80 -15.59
CA ARG A 51 -7.60 4.58 -16.79
C ARG A 51 -8.98 5.23 -16.72
N SER A 52 -9.41 5.68 -15.54
CA SER A 52 -10.73 6.26 -15.38
C SER A 52 -10.80 7.67 -15.98
N PRO A 53 -11.94 8.04 -16.59
CA PRO A 53 -12.18 9.39 -17.05
C PRO A 53 -12.02 10.41 -15.92
N ALA A 54 -11.51 11.60 -16.25
CA ALA A 54 -11.45 12.71 -15.31
C ALA A 54 -12.86 13.03 -14.77
N GLY A 55 -12.97 13.19 -13.45
CA GLY A 55 -14.26 13.41 -12.78
C GLY A 55 -15.06 12.16 -12.46
N THR A 56 -14.51 10.96 -12.67
CA THR A 56 -15.07 9.72 -12.10
C THR A 56 -15.21 9.87 -10.58
N ASP A 57 -16.40 9.58 -10.05
CA ASP A 57 -16.65 9.53 -8.62
C ASP A 57 -16.11 8.21 -8.05
N TRP A 58 -15.26 8.32 -7.04
CA TRP A 58 -14.60 7.20 -6.36
C TRP A 58 -14.95 7.12 -4.88
N SER A 59 -15.96 7.87 -4.45
CA SER A 59 -16.36 7.98 -3.05
C SER A 59 -16.74 6.63 -2.44
N LEU A 60 -17.31 5.71 -3.23
CA LEU A 60 -17.70 4.36 -2.80
C LEU A 60 -16.52 3.38 -2.70
N GLU A 61 -15.45 3.64 -3.44
CA GLU A 61 -14.24 2.84 -3.48
C GLU A 61 -13.20 3.32 -2.45
N ALA A 62 -13.30 4.57 -2.00
CA ALA A 62 -12.38 5.16 -1.02
C ALA A 62 -12.19 4.28 0.23
N PRO A 63 -13.25 3.72 0.85
CA PRO A 63 -13.10 2.87 2.03
C PRO A 63 -12.33 1.57 1.74
N LYS A 64 -12.48 1.01 0.54
CA LYS A 64 -11.76 -0.22 0.14
C LYS A 64 -10.27 0.05 -0.03
N LEU A 65 -9.93 1.20 -0.63
CA LEU A 65 -8.54 1.62 -0.78
C LEU A 65 -7.90 1.97 0.59
N GLU A 66 -8.64 2.62 1.48
CA GLU A 66 -8.19 2.87 2.86
C GLU A 66 -7.87 1.58 3.60
N HIS A 67 -8.79 0.61 3.57
CA HIS A 67 -8.55 -0.68 4.22
C HIS A 67 -7.32 -1.39 3.63
N ALA A 68 -7.16 -1.35 2.31
CA ALA A 68 -6.00 -1.94 1.65
C ALA A 68 -4.69 -1.26 2.07
N LEU A 69 -4.69 0.07 2.23
CA LEU A 69 -3.55 0.85 2.71
C LEU A 69 -3.24 0.54 4.17
N GLU A 70 -4.25 0.53 5.04
CA GLU A 70 -4.09 0.20 6.46
C GLU A 70 -3.45 -1.18 6.65
N PHE A 71 -3.97 -2.19 5.95
CA PHE A 71 -3.40 -3.54 6.03
C PHE A 71 -1.97 -3.59 5.46
N SER A 72 -1.68 -2.83 4.41
CA SER A 72 -0.32 -2.73 3.87
C SER A 72 0.66 -2.06 4.83
N TYR A 73 0.23 -1.01 5.56
CA TYR A 73 1.05 -0.39 6.60
C TYR A 73 1.33 -1.34 7.75
N GLN A 74 0.34 -2.13 8.18
CA GLN A 74 0.53 -3.15 9.22
C GLN A 74 1.56 -4.21 8.81
N ILE A 75 1.54 -4.65 7.55
CA ILE A 75 2.55 -5.58 7.01
C ILE A 75 3.94 -4.95 7.06
N LEU A 76 4.08 -3.72 6.59
CA LEU A 76 5.36 -3.01 6.60
C LEU A 76 5.88 -2.80 8.02
N GLU A 77 5.02 -2.44 8.97
CA GLU A 77 5.36 -2.26 10.37
C GLU A 77 5.85 -3.56 11.01
N LYS A 78 5.14 -4.68 10.76
CA LYS A 78 5.53 -5.99 11.28
C LYS A 78 6.83 -6.49 10.66
N ALA A 79 6.99 -6.36 9.35
CA ALA A 79 8.22 -6.74 8.67
C ALA A 79 9.43 -5.91 9.13
N ALA A 80 9.25 -4.63 9.42
CA ALA A 80 10.30 -3.79 10.01
C ALA A 80 10.73 -4.27 11.42
N LYS A 81 9.83 -4.91 12.18
CA LYS A 81 10.14 -5.51 13.49
C LYS A 81 10.80 -6.88 13.39
N GLU A 82 10.72 -7.56 12.25
CA GLU A 82 11.42 -8.84 12.02
C GLU A 82 12.92 -8.66 11.77
N MET A 83 13.35 -7.46 11.37
CA MET A 83 14.77 -7.15 11.27
C MET A 83 15.31 -7.07 12.71
N PRO A 84 16.15 -8.01 13.16
CA PRO A 84 16.84 -7.82 14.42
C PRO A 84 17.62 -6.52 14.30
N ALA A 85 17.50 -5.65 15.30
CA ALA A 85 18.50 -4.60 15.49
C ALA A 85 19.85 -5.30 15.44
N ASP A 86 20.76 -4.77 14.62
CA ASP A 86 22.04 -5.37 14.29
C ASP A 86 22.64 -6.15 15.46
N ASP A 87 23.07 -7.36 15.14
CA ASP A 87 24.11 -8.13 15.83
C ASP A 87 24.98 -7.22 16.72
N GLU A 88 24.60 -7.06 18.00
CA GLU A 88 25.52 -6.59 19.04
C GLU A 88 26.49 -7.73 19.30
N GLY A 89 27.41 -7.91 18.36
CA GLY A 89 28.68 -8.55 18.62
C GLY A 89 29.43 -7.74 19.67
N MET A 90 29.24 -8.08 20.94
CA MET A 90 30.19 -7.98 22.05
C MET A 90 29.42 -8.26 23.35
N ILE A 91 29.61 -9.44 23.96
CA ILE A 91 30.51 -9.66 25.11
C ILE A 91 30.99 -11.12 25.10
#